data_AF-A0A5J9TKL3-F1
#
_entry.id   AF-A0A5J9TKL3-F1
#
_cell.length_a   1.000
_cell.length_b   1.000
_cell.length_c   1.000
_cell.angle_alpha   90.00
_cell.angle_beta   90.00
_cell.angle_gamma   90.00
#
_symmetry.space_group_name_H-M   'P 1'
#
loop_
_entity.id
_entity.type
_entity.pdbx_description
1 polymer ?
#
loop_
_entity_poly.entity_id
_entity_poly.type
_entity_poly.pdbx_seq_one_letter_code
_entity_poly.pdbx_strand_id
1 'polypeptide(L)'
;MAGGRAFRPSAPRRAAFAALLTLLLLASLSFLLSSGPASSRSSSSPSTPSARLAAVHRHAADHAAVLAAYAAHARKLKEASAAQSLSFSTLSSDLSALSTRLASHLSLPEDALKPLEKEARERIKFARALAAESKEGFDTQSKIQKLSDTVFAVGEQLARARRGGRMSSRIAAGSTPKSLHCLAMRLLEARLANPSAFADDPDPSPEFDDPSLYHYAVFSDNVLAVSVVVASAARAAADPSRHVFHVVTAPMYLPAFRVWFARRPPPLGVHVHILAYSDFSFLNATNSPVVRQIEAGKSDVALLDYLRFYLPDMFPALRRVVLLEDDVVVQKDLAALWQVDLDGKVNGAVEMCFGGFRRYRKYLNFTQPIVQDRFNPGACAWAYGVNVFDLQAWRRDGCTELFHQYMEMNEDGELWDPTSVLTAGLMTFYGNTKPLDKSWHVMGLGFNPSISPEAIRSAALVHFDGNMKPWLDVALNQYKALWTKYVDTEMEFLTLCNFGL
;
A
#
# COMPACT_ATOMS: atom_id res chain seq x y z
N MET A 1 -1.61 -54.89 29.25
CA MET A 1 -0.99 -55.51 28.06
C MET A 1 -2.09 -55.93 27.10
N ALA A 2 -1.75 -56.01 25.80
CA ALA A 2 -2.62 -56.16 24.62
C ALA A 2 -3.30 -54.84 24.19
N GLY A 3 -3.07 -54.28 23.00
CA GLY A 3 -2.43 -54.81 21.80
C GLY A 3 -3.13 -54.22 20.58
N GLY A 4 -3.03 -52.90 20.40
CA GLY A 4 -3.66 -52.18 19.28
C GLY A 4 -2.99 -52.54 17.95
N ARG A 5 -3.64 -53.38 17.15
CA ARG A 5 -3.25 -53.62 15.75
C ARG A 5 -3.59 -52.38 14.93
N ALA A 6 -2.60 -51.51 14.74
CA ALA A 6 -2.64 -50.47 13.73
C ALA A 6 -2.81 -51.12 12.35
N PHE A 7 -3.87 -50.73 11.64
CA PHE A 7 -4.13 -51.15 10.27
C PHE A 7 -3.02 -50.55 9.38
N ARG A 8 -1.96 -51.33 9.12
CA ARG A 8 -0.95 -50.99 8.12
C ARG A 8 -1.56 -51.28 6.74
N PRO A 9 -1.76 -50.28 5.87
CA PRO A 9 -2.07 -50.53 4.47
C PRO A 9 -0.94 -51.38 3.87
N SER A 10 -1.30 -52.34 3.02
CA SER A 10 -0.32 -53.18 2.33
C SER A 10 0.69 -52.32 1.58
N ALA A 11 1.98 -52.70 1.66
CA ALA A 11 3.11 -52.01 1.02
C ALA A 11 2.87 -51.54 -0.44
N PRO A 12 2.19 -52.31 -1.33
CA PRO A 12 1.91 -51.83 -2.68
C PRO A 12 0.92 -50.64 -2.75
N ARG A 13 0.01 -50.49 -1.79
CA ARG A 13 -0.96 -49.37 -1.75
C ARG A 13 -0.35 -48.07 -1.21
N ARG A 14 0.61 -48.15 -0.30
CA ARG A 14 1.42 -46.99 0.12
C ARG A 14 2.31 -46.48 -1.01
N ALA A 15 2.89 -47.40 -1.79
CA ALA A 15 3.69 -47.05 -2.96
C ALA A 15 2.85 -46.39 -4.07
N ALA A 16 1.63 -46.87 -4.34
CA ALA A 16 0.74 -46.27 -5.33
C ALA A 16 0.23 -44.88 -4.92
N PHE A 17 -0.14 -44.69 -3.64
CA PHE A 17 -0.59 -43.40 -3.13
C PHE A 17 0.56 -42.40 -3.04
N ALA A 18 1.75 -42.85 -2.61
CA ALA A 18 2.96 -42.05 -2.65
C ALA A 18 3.31 -41.67 -4.10
N ALA A 19 3.25 -42.60 -5.05
CA ALA A 19 3.53 -42.32 -6.46
C ALA A 19 2.53 -41.30 -7.05
N LEU A 20 1.24 -41.39 -6.72
CA LEU A 20 0.23 -40.43 -7.17
C LEU A 20 0.44 -39.04 -6.55
N LEU A 21 0.74 -39.00 -5.25
CA LEU A 21 1.06 -37.74 -4.55
C LEU A 21 2.36 -37.13 -5.09
N THR A 22 3.34 -37.96 -5.43
CA THR A 22 4.62 -37.52 -6.03
C THR A 22 4.40 -37.03 -7.45
N LEU A 23 3.53 -37.66 -8.24
CA LEU A 23 3.14 -37.18 -9.58
C LEU A 23 2.36 -35.86 -9.51
N LEU A 24 1.46 -35.70 -8.54
CA LEU A 24 0.74 -34.44 -8.30
C LEU A 24 1.67 -33.34 -7.79
N LEU A 25 2.63 -33.68 -6.91
CA LEU A 25 3.67 -32.77 -6.43
C LEU A 25 4.64 -32.39 -7.54
N LEU A 26 5.02 -33.32 -8.43
CA LEU A 26 5.86 -33.04 -9.59
C LEU A 26 5.12 -32.23 -10.65
N ALA A 27 3.82 -32.48 -10.88
CA ALA A 27 3.00 -31.69 -11.79
C ALA A 27 2.78 -30.25 -11.27
N SER A 28 2.53 -30.10 -9.97
CA SER A 28 2.42 -28.78 -9.32
C SER A 28 3.77 -28.06 -9.22
N LEU A 29 4.87 -28.76 -8.95
CA LEU A 29 6.22 -28.18 -9.05
C LEU A 29 6.52 -27.74 -10.47
N SER A 30 6.18 -28.55 -11.48
CA SER A 30 6.40 -28.22 -12.89
C SER A 30 5.56 -27.00 -13.31
N PHE A 31 4.34 -26.90 -12.80
CA PHE A 31 3.48 -25.73 -13.01
C PHE A 31 4.02 -24.49 -12.29
N LEU A 32 4.54 -24.62 -11.07
CA LEU A 32 5.17 -23.54 -10.29
C LEU A 32 6.52 -23.08 -10.90
N LEU A 33 7.30 -24.02 -11.43
CA LEU A 33 8.56 -23.76 -12.14
C LEU A 33 8.32 -23.17 -13.54
N SER A 34 7.19 -23.49 -14.18
CA SER A 34 6.75 -22.89 -15.45
C SER A 34 6.04 -21.55 -15.30
N SER A 35 5.54 -21.20 -14.10
CA SER A 35 4.84 -19.93 -13.81
C SER A 35 5.69 -18.91 -13.06
N GLY A 36 6.95 -19.23 -12.75
CA GLY A 36 7.93 -18.27 -12.25
C GLY A 36 8.35 -17.28 -13.34
N PRO A 37 8.50 -15.98 -13.04
CA PRO A 37 9.11 -15.06 -13.99
C PRO A 37 10.55 -15.52 -14.23
N ALA A 38 10.93 -15.66 -15.50
CA ALA A 38 12.26 -16.09 -15.92
C ALA A 38 13.33 -15.26 -15.18
N SER A 39 13.94 -15.87 -14.15
CA SER A 39 15.06 -15.26 -13.47
C SER A 39 16.29 -15.40 -14.35
N SER A 40 16.88 -14.26 -14.62
CA SER A 40 18.04 -14.06 -15.47
C SER A 40 19.25 -14.85 -14.97
N ARG A 41 19.70 -15.83 -15.75
CA ARG A 41 21.12 -16.19 -15.87
C ARG A 41 21.51 -16.35 -17.35
N SER A 42 22.30 -15.37 -17.77
CA SER A 42 23.18 -15.18 -18.93
C SER A 42 23.26 -16.20 -20.08
N SER A 43 23.27 -15.60 -21.28
CA SER A 43 23.98 -15.95 -22.53
C SER A 43 23.30 -16.86 -23.56
N SER A 44 22.69 -16.23 -24.59
CA SER A 44 23.10 -16.31 -26.02
C SER A 44 21.92 -16.17 -27.03
N SER A 45 22.04 -15.17 -27.91
CA SER A 45 21.34 -14.95 -29.20
C SER A 45 19.83 -14.55 -29.21
N PRO A 46 19.39 -13.74 -30.20
CA PRO A 46 18.00 -13.33 -30.34
C PRO A 46 17.17 -14.52 -30.84
N SER A 47 16.27 -15.03 -30.00
CA SER A 47 15.31 -16.06 -30.41
C SER A 47 14.42 -15.53 -31.54
N THR A 48 14.53 -16.14 -32.72
CA THR A 48 13.73 -15.79 -33.90
C THR A 48 12.23 -15.86 -33.58
N PRO A 49 11.36 -15.09 -34.28
CA PRO A 49 9.90 -15.19 -34.11
C PRO A 49 9.39 -16.63 -34.18
N SER A 50 10.02 -17.46 -35.01
CA SER A 50 9.76 -18.89 -35.13
C SER A 50 10.03 -19.66 -33.83
N ALA A 51 11.11 -19.34 -33.11
CA ALA A 51 11.44 -20.00 -31.83
C ALA A 51 10.46 -19.62 -30.72
N ARG A 52 10.00 -18.36 -30.69
CA ARG A 52 8.97 -17.90 -29.75
C ARG A 52 7.62 -18.56 -30.03
N LEU A 53 7.23 -18.63 -31.31
CA LEU A 53 5.99 -19.30 -31.73
C LEU A 53 6.02 -20.79 -31.41
N ALA A 54 7.17 -21.47 -31.61
CA ALA A 54 7.34 -22.86 -31.24
C ALA A 54 7.24 -23.09 -29.72
N ALA A 55 7.76 -22.17 -28.91
CA ALA A 55 7.62 -22.22 -27.45
C ALA A 55 6.15 -22.03 -27.00
N VAL A 56 5.44 -21.07 -27.59
CA VAL A 56 4.01 -20.84 -27.33
C VAL A 56 3.17 -22.04 -27.75
N HIS A 57 3.45 -22.62 -28.92
CA HIS A 57 2.77 -23.83 -29.40
C HIS A 57 3.00 -25.02 -28.46
N ARG A 58 4.23 -25.22 -28.00
CA ARG A 58 4.55 -26.29 -27.04
C ARG A 58 3.83 -26.09 -25.71
N HIS A 59 3.85 -24.86 -25.17
CA HIS A 59 3.12 -24.53 -23.96
C HIS A 59 1.60 -24.74 -24.11
N ALA A 60 1.01 -24.35 -25.25
CA ALA A 60 -0.40 -24.59 -25.55
C ALA A 60 -0.72 -26.09 -25.63
N ALA A 61 0.15 -26.89 -26.26
CA ALA A 61 -0.01 -28.35 -26.32
C ALA A 61 0.11 -29.01 -24.94
N ASP A 62 1.04 -28.55 -24.10
CA ASP A 62 1.23 -29.05 -22.74
C ASP A 62 -0.01 -28.74 -21.87
N HIS A 63 -0.53 -27.51 -21.92
CA HIS A 63 -1.77 -27.15 -21.21
C HIS A 63 -2.98 -27.90 -21.74
N ALA A 64 -3.08 -28.13 -23.06
CA ALA A 64 -4.14 -28.93 -23.66
C ALA A 64 -4.09 -30.39 -23.17
N ALA A 65 -2.89 -30.98 -23.08
CA ALA A 65 -2.70 -32.34 -22.57
C ALA A 65 -3.07 -32.45 -21.08
N VAL A 66 -2.70 -31.46 -20.27
CA VAL A 66 -3.11 -31.37 -18.86
C VAL A 66 -4.63 -31.29 -18.76
N LEU A 67 -5.27 -30.37 -19.47
CA LEU A 67 -6.74 -30.23 -19.47
C LEU A 67 -7.45 -31.51 -19.93
N ALA A 68 -6.92 -32.20 -20.95
CA ALA A 68 -7.45 -33.48 -21.42
C ALA A 68 -7.33 -34.58 -20.34
N ALA A 69 -6.21 -34.64 -19.62
CA ALA A 69 -6.02 -35.58 -18.52
C ALA A 69 -7.00 -35.31 -17.36
N TYR A 70 -7.21 -34.03 -17.00
CA TYR A 70 -8.22 -33.63 -16.02
C TYR A 70 -9.64 -34.00 -16.48
N ALA A 71 -9.97 -33.77 -17.75
CA ALA A 71 -11.27 -34.13 -18.31
C ALA A 71 -11.52 -35.65 -18.32
N ALA A 72 -10.49 -36.45 -18.63
CA ALA A 72 -10.55 -37.91 -18.56
C ALA A 72 -10.74 -38.40 -17.12
N HIS A 73 -10.03 -37.79 -16.16
CA HIS A 73 -10.19 -38.10 -14.74
C HIS A 73 -11.60 -37.75 -14.23
N ALA A 74 -12.12 -36.58 -14.60
CA ALA A 74 -13.49 -36.16 -14.25
C ALA A 74 -14.55 -37.13 -14.80
N ARG A 75 -14.40 -37.61 -16.04
CA ARG A 75 -15.28 -38.64 -16.62
C ARG A 75 -15.23 -39.95 -15.83
N LYS A 76 -14.02 -40.43 -15.51
CA LYS A 76 -13.84 -41.65 -14.71
C LYS A 76 -14.49 -41.55 -13.32
N LEU A 77 -14.37 -40.41 -12.66
CA LEU A 77 -15.04 -40.16 -11.37
C LEU A 77 -16.57 -40.17 -11.50
N LYS A 78 -17.11 -39.57 -12.56
CA LYS A 78 -18.55 -39.56 -12.84
C LYS A 78 -19.09 -40.97 -13.09
N GLU A 79 -18.39 -41.77 -13.88
CA GLU A 79 -18.74 -43.17 -14.15
C GLU A 79 -18.69 -44.03 -12.89
N ALA A 80 -17.63 -43.89 -12.08
CA ALA A 80 -17.49 -44.61 -10.81
C ALA A 80 -18.62 -44.23 -9.83
N SER A 81 -18.97 -42.94 -9.73
CA SER A 81 -20.06 -42.47 -8.88
C SER A 81 -21.43 -42.98 -9.35
N ALA A 82 -21.67 -43.01 -10.66
CA ALA A 82 -22.90 -43.56 -11.23
C ALA A 82 -23.03 -45.08 -10.97
N ALA A 83 -21.95 -45.84 -11.16
CA ALA A 83 -21.92 -47.29 -10.90
C ALA A 83 -22.16 -47.60 -9.41
N GLN A 84 -21.56 -46.81 -8.52
CA GLN A 84 -21.73 -46.92 -7.08
C GLN A 84 -23.17 -46.60 -6.64
N SER A 85 -23.77 -45.54 -7.21
CA SER A 85 -25.17 -45.18 -6.96
C SER A 85 -26.14 -46.28 -7.41
N LEU A 86 -25.91 -46.87 -8.59
CA LEU A 86 -26.69 -48.00 -9.07
C LEU A 86 -26.58 -49.21 -8.13
N SER A 87 -25.36 -49.55 -7.71
CA SER A 87 -25.13 -50.67 -6.78
C SER A 87 -25.83 -50.48 -5.44
N PHE A 88 -25.85 -49.27 -4.89
CA PHE A 88 -26.61 -48.96 -3.68
C PHE A 88 -28.12 -49.07 -3.89
N SER A 89 -28.65 -48.57 -5.00
CA SER A 89 -30.08 -48.63 -5.31
C SER A 89 -30.56 -50.07 -5.49
N THR A 90 -29.83 -50.88 -6.26
CA THR A 90 -30.14 -52.30 -6.45
C THR A 90 -30.09 -53.06 -5.14
N LEU A 91 -29.04 -52.87 -4.34
CA LEU A 91 -28.90 -53.60 -3.08
C LEU A 91 -29.96 -53.20 -2.05
N SER A 92 -30.37 -51.93 -2.04
CA SER A 92 -31.50 -51.45 -1.23
C SER A 92 -32.80 -52.13 -1.63
N SER A 93 -33.08 -52.24 -2.94
CA SER A 93 -34.27 -52.90 -3.46
C SER A 93 -34.29 -54.39 -3.12
N ASP A 94 -33.16 -55.08 -3.30
CA ASP A 94 -32.98 -56.49 -2.95
C ASP A 94 -33.26 -56.75 -1.46
N LEU A 95 -32.70 -55.91 -0.58
CA LEU A 95 -32.90 -56.03 0.88
C LEU A 95 -34.35 -55.76 1.28
N SER A 96 -35.02 -54.79 0.65
CA SER A 96 -36.44 -54.55 0.87
C SER A 96 -37.29 -55.74 0.45
N ALA A 97 -37.04 -56.32 -0.73
CA ALA A 97 -37.75 -57.51 -1.21
C ALA A 97 -37.50 -58.73 -0.31
N LEU A 98 -36.26 -58.94 0.15
CA LEU A 98 -35.91 -59.97 1.13
C LEU A 98 -36.64 -59.77 2.46
N SER A 99 -36.74 -58.52 2.94
CA SER A 99 -37.46 -58.19 4.17
C SER A 99 -38.96 -58.52 4.06
N THR A 100 -39.61 -58.22 2.94
CA THR A 100 -41.02 -58.57 2.69
C THR A 100 -41.22 -60.08 2.59
N ARG A 101 -40.29 -60.80 1.95
CA ARG A 101 -40.30 -62.28 1.90
C ARG A 101 -40.14 -62.90 3.29
N LEU A 102 -39.20 -62.40 4.10
CA LEU A 102 -39.04 -62.83 5.49
C LEU A 102 -40.31 -62.59 6.30
N ALA A 103 -40.91 -61.41 6.20
CA ALA A 103 -42.14 -61.06 6.94
C ALA A 103 -43.34 -61.96 6.59
N SER A 104 -43.44 -62.43 5.34
CA SER A 104 -44.53 -63.31 4.89
C SER A 104 -44.33 -64.79 5.26
N HIS A 105 -43.12 -65.19 5.68
CA HIS A 105 -42.73 -66.58 5.94
C HIS A 105 -42.48 -66.87 7.42
N LEU A 106 -42.72 -65.90 8.32
CA LEU A 106 -42.50 -65.99 9.77
C LEU A 106 -43.26 -67.12 10.49
N SER A 107 -44.31 -67.67 9.87
CA SER A 107 -45.14 -68.75 10.41
C SER A 107 -44.73 -70.15 9.94
N LEU A 108 -43.66 -70.29 9.14
CA LEU A 108 -43.17 -71.58 8.64
C LEU A 108 -42.24 -72.29 9.64
N PRO A 109 -42.09 -73.62 9.55
CA PRO A 109 -41.14 -74.38 10.37
C PRO A 109 -39.70 -73.90 10.19
N GLU A 110 -38.91 -73.97 11.25
CA GLU A 110 -37.54 -73.42 11.34
C GLU A 110 -36.60 -73.91 10.21
N ASP A 111 -36.77 -75.15 9.76
CA ASP A 111 -35.98 -75.74 8.68
C ASP A 111 -36.23 -75.08 7.31
N ALA A 112 -37.44 -74.54 7.08
CA ALA A 112 -37.78 -73.81 5.86
C ALA A 112 -37.27 -72.35 5.88
N LEU A 113 -36.94 -71.81 7.06
CA LEU A 113 -36.45 -70.44 7.26
C LEU A 113 -34.92 -70.33 7.14
N LYS A 114 -34.18 -71.40 7.44
CA LYS A 114 -32.70 -71.44 7.38
C LYS A 114 -32.08 -70.94 6.07
N PRO A 115 -32.60 -71.28 4.87
CA PRO A 115 -32.05 -70.78 3.61
C PRO A 115 -32.25 -69.26 3.43
N LEU A 116 -33.43 -68.77 3.79
CA LEU A 116 -33.82 -67.36 3.71
C LEU A 116 -33.04 -66.49 4.71
N GLU A 117 -32.81 -67.02 5.91
CA GLU A 117 -31.97 -66.37 6.92
C GLU A 117 -30.52 -66.27 6.45
N LYS A 118 -29.98 -67.34 5.84
CA LYS A 118 -28.63 -67.34 5.27
C LYS A 118 -28.49 -66.31 4.14
N GLU A 119 -29.45 -66.28 3.21
CA GLU A 119 -29.52 -65.30 2.12
C GLU A 119 -29.51 -63.86 2.67
N ALA A 120 -30.34 -63.58 3.67
CA ALA A 120 -30.42 -62.27 4.32
C ALA A 120 -29.11 -61.89 5.02
N ARG A 121 -28.48 -62.81 5.78
CA ARG A 121 -27.20 -62.56 6.44
C ARG A 121 -26.08 -62.24 5.45
N GLU A 122 -26.02 -62.96 4.32
CA GLU A 122 -25.03 -62.69 3.26
C GLU A 122 -25.27 -61.33 2.59
N ARG A 123 -26.53 -60.99 2.27
CA ARG A 123 -26.89 -59.71 1.66
C ARG A 123 -26.61 -58.52 2.59
N ILE A 124 -26.92 -58.66 3.89
CA ILE A 124 -26.61 -57.65 4.91
C ILE A 124 -25.08 -57.47 5.06
N LYS A 125 -24.32 -58.56 5.07
CA LYS A 125 -22.85 -58.51 5.14
C LYS A 125 -22.26 -57.78 3.94
N PHE A 126 -22.76 -58.06 2.73
CA PHE A 126 -22.35 -57.38 1.52
C PHE A 126 -22.68 -55.87 1.56
N ALA A 127 -23.88 -55.50 2.02
CA ALA A 127 -24.27 -54.09 2.18
C ALA A 127 -23.37 -53.32 3.14
N ARG A 128 -23.02 -53.94 4.28
CA ARG A 128 -22.10 -53.34 5.26
C ARG A 128 -20.70 -53.12 4.69
N ALA A 129 -20.19 -54.08 3.90
CA ALA A 129 -18.88 -53.97 3.26
C ALA A 129 -18.85 -52.82 2.23
N LEU A 130 -19.86 -52.76 1.36
CA LEU A 130 -19.99 -51.71 0.34
C LEU A 130 -20.10 -50.31 0.96
N ALA A 131 -20.89 -50.17 2.04
CA ALA A 131 -21.01 -48.92 2.78
C ALA A 131 -19.68 -48.50 3.45
N ALA A 132 -18.93 -49.46 4.00
CA ALA A 132 -17.64 -49.19 4.64
C ALA A 132 -16.57 -48.72 3.64
N GLU A 133 -16.49 -49.35 2.46
CA GLU A 133 -15.56 -48.94 1.39
C GLU A 133 -15.87 -47.54 0.84
N SER A 134 -17.14 -47.16 0.85
CA SER A 134 -17.62 -45.87 0.31
C SER A 134 -17.45 -44.71 1.29
N LYS A 135 -17.35 -44.99 2.59
CA LYS A 135 -17.32 -43.99 3.67
C LYS A 135 -16.18 -42.98 3.53
N GLU A 136 -15.00 -43.43 3.13
CA GLU A 136 -13.80 -42.59 3.03
C GLU A 136 -13.93 -41.48 1.96
N GLY A 137 -14.64 -41.75 0.86
CA GLY A 137 -14.92 -40.77 -0.19
C GLY A 137 -15.84 -39.64 0.27
N PHE A 138 -16.92 -39.98 0.98
CA PHE A 138 -17.85 -38.99 1.55
C PHE A 138 -17.18 -38.17 2.67
N ASP A 139 -16.41 -38.81 3.55
CA ASP A 139 -15.65 -38.10 4.60
C ASP A 139 -14.62 -37.13 4.01
N THR A 140 -13.97 -37.51 2.91
CA THR A 140 -12.98 -36.64 2.24
C THR A 140 -13.65 -35.44 1.58
N GLN A 141 -14.76 -35.63 0.86
CA GLN A 141 -15.51 -34.51 0.29
C GLN A 141 -16.07 -33.57 1.37
N SER A 142 -16.61 -34.11 2.47
CA SER A 142 -17.07 -33.31 3.60
C SER A 142 -15.94 -32.49 4.23
N LYS A 143 -14.75 -33.09 4.40
CA LYS A 143 -13.56 -32.38 4.89
C LYS A 143 -13.08 -31.29 3.94
N ILE A 144 -13.09 -31.54 2.63
CA ILE A 144 -12.74 -30.54 1.60
C ILE A 144 -13.73 -29.37 1.65
N GLN A 145 -15.03 -29.65 1.71
CA GLN A 145 -16.06 -28.61 1.81
C GLN A 145 -15.88 -27.77 3.08
N LYS A 146 -15.72 -28.42 4.24
CA LYS A 146 -15.46 -27.72 5.51
C LYS A 146 -14.20 -26.84 5.44
N LEU A 147 -13.13 -27.35 4.82
CA LEU A 147 -11.90 -26.57 4.63
C LEU A 147 -12.13 -25.38 3.72
N SER A 148 -12.86 -25.55 2.61
CA SER A 148 -13.24 -24.48 1.69
C SER A 148 -14.07 -23.40 2.40
N ASP A 149 -15.09 -23.81 3.16
CA ASP A 149 -15.94 -22.90 3.95
C ASP A 149 -15.12 -22.15 4.99
N THR A 150 -14.17 -22.83 5.65
CA THR A 150 -13.25 -22.21 6.61
C THR A 150 -12.34 -21.19 5.94
N VAL A 151 -11.76 -21.51 4.77
CA VAL A 151 -10.91 -20.58 4.00
C VAL A 151 -11.71 -19.35 3.59
N PHE A 152 -12.96 -19.52 3.13
CA PHE A 152 -13.83 -18.41 2.77
C PHE A 152 -14.17 -17.54 4.00
N ALA A 153 -14.56 -18.16 5.11
CA ALA A 153 -14.88 -17.45 6.36
C ALA A 153 -13.68 -16.67 6.92
N VAL A 154 -12.50 -17.29 6.95
CA VAL A 154 -11.24 -16.63 7.36
C VAL A 154 -10.88 -15.51 6.39
N GLY A 155 -11.08 -15.70 5.08
CA GLY A 155 -10.88 -14.66 4.06
C GLY A 155 -11.79 -13.46 4.27
N GLU A 156 -13.06 -13.69 4.61
CA GLU A 156 -14.01 -12.63 4.91
C GLU A 156 -13.67 -11.88 6.22
N GLN A 157 -13.29 -12.62 7.27
CA GLN A 157 -12.80 -12.02 8.52
C GLN A 157 -11.54 -11.18 8.27
N LEU A 158 -10.58 -11.67 7.49
CA LEU A 158 -9.40 -10.92 7.10
C LEU A 158 -9.76 -9.66 6.31
N ALA A 159 -10.73 -9.73 5.40
CA ALA A 159 -11.20 -8.57 4.64
C ALA A 159 -11.86 -7.52 5.56
N ARG A 160 -12.71 -7.94 6.51
CA ARG A 160 -13.30 -7.05 7.53
C ARG A 160 -12.23 -6.42 8.42
N ALA A 161 -11.30 -7.22 8.94
CA ALA A 161 -10.19 -6.75 9.76
C ALA A 161 -9.31 -5.74 9.01
N ARG A 162 -9.00 -6.01 7.73
CA ARG A 162 -8.26 -5.07 6.86
C ARG A 162 -9.01 -3.75 6.64
N ARG A 163 -10.33 -3.79 6.44
CA ARG A 163 -11.15 -2.56 6.31
C ARG A 163 -11.15 -1.76 7.60
N GLY A 164 -11.39 -2.42 8.74
CA GLY A 164 -11.33 -1.78 10.07
C GLY A 164 -9.96 -1.16 10.35
N GLY A 165 -8.87 -1.91 10.13
CA GLY A 165 -7.51 -1.43 10.32
C GLY A 165 -7.15 -0.23 9.45
N ARG A 166 -7.59 -0.18 8.18
CA ARG A 166 -7.39 0.99 7.31
C ARG A 166 -8.12 2.22 7.83
N MET A 167 -9.36 2.05 8.31
CA MET A 167 -10.14 3.15 8.87
C MET A 167 -9.47 3.70 10.14
N SER A 168 -9.15 2.84 11.11
CA SER A 168 -8.47 3.24 12.34
C SER A 168 -7.13 3.91 12.05
N SER A 169 -6.37 3.39 11.09
CA SER A 169 -5.11 3.98 10.67
C SER A 169 -5.29 5.37 10.04
N ARG A 170 -6.34 5.60 9.25
CA ARG A 170 -6.67 6.95 8.71
C ARG A 170 -7.07 7.92 9.82
N ILE A 171 -7.92 7.49 10.76
CA ILE A 171 -8.32 8.32 11.91
C ILE A 171 -7.09 8.69 12.73
N ALA A 172 -6.21 7.73 13.02
CA ALA A 172 -4.98 7.98 13.77
C ALA A 172 -4.03 8.93 13.05
N ALA A 173 -3.92 8.83 11.72
CA ALA A 173 -3.06 9.71 10.92
C ALA A 173 -3.62 11.13 10.77
N GLY A 174 -4.94 11.30 10.69
CA GLY A 174 -5.59 12.60 10.54
C GLY A 174 -5.89 13.32 11.86
N SER A 175 -5.80 12.64 13.00
CA SER A 175 -5.99 13.26 14.31
C SER A 175 -4.68 13.74 14.90
N THR A 176 -4.69 14.90 15.56
CA THR A 176 -3.52 15.41 16.28
C THR A 176 -3.33 14.60 17.57
N PRO A 177 -2.21 13.88 17.74
CA PRO A 177 -1.91 13.14 18.96
C PRO A 177 -1.87 14.08 20.18
N LYS A 178 -2.26 13.56 21.35
CA LYS A 178 -2.23 14.31 22.61
C LYS A 178 -0.85 14.90 22.91
N SER A 179 0.22 14.18 22.61
CA SER A 179 1.60 14.63 22.78
C SER A 179 1.94 15.83 21.89
N LEU A 180 1.59 15.78 20.61
CA LEU A 180 1.78 16.89 19.67
C LEU A 180 0.92 18.10 20.03
N HIS A 181 -0.33 17.89 20.43
CA HIS A 181 -1.18 18.97 20.91
C HIS A 181 -0.60 19.62 22.19
N CYS A 182 -0.17 18.81 23.15
CA CYS A 182 0.52 19.29 24.36
C CYS A 182 1.75 20.13 23.99
N LEU A 183 2.58 19.66 23.06
CA LEU A 183 3.79 20.37 22.66
C LEU A 183 3.48 21.77 22.12
N ALA A 184 2.53 21.86 21.19
CA ALA A 184 2.10 23.14 20.63
C ALA A 184 1.59 24.10 21.72
N MET A 185 0.76 23.60 22.64
CA MET A 185 0.22 24.39 23.75
C MET A 185 1.30 24.87 24.72
N ARG A 186 2.29 24.03 25.03
CA ARG A 186 3.40 24.39 25.93
C ARG A 186 4.33 25.43 25.30
N LEU A 187 4.61 25.31 24.00
CA LEU A 187 5.40 26.30 23.28
C LEU A 187 4.66 27.65 23.21
N LEU A 188 3.35 27.63 22.99
CA LEU A 188 2.51 28.83 23.04
C LEU A 188 2.49 29.45 24.44
N GLU A 189 2.34 28.64 25.49
CA GLU A 189 2.42 29.08 26.89
C GLU A 189 3.76 29.77 27.17
N ALA A 190 4.88 29.17 26.71
CA ALA A 190 6.20 29.75 26.85
C ALA A 190 6.35 31.09 26.10
N ARG A 191 5.72 31.24 24.92
CA ARG A 191 5.67 32.52 24.20
C ARG A 191 4.91 33.59 24.98
N LEU A 192 3.76 33.23 25.55
CA LEU A 192 2.91 34.15 26.30
C LEU A 192 3.57 34.57 27.62
N ALA A 193 4.31 33.66 28.26
CA ALA A 193 5.03 33.94 29.50
C ALA A 193 6.23 34.88 29.31
N ASN A 194 6.88 34.85 28.15
CA ASN A 194 8.02 35.72 27.86
C ASN A 194 7.98 36.31 26.42
N PRO A 195 7.08 37.26 26.14
CA PRO A 195 6.89 37.81 24.80
C PRO A 195 8.14 38.47 24.21
N SER A 196 8.92 39.17 25.04
CA SER A 196 10.11 39.91 24.60
C SER A 196 11.28 39.01 24.21
N ALA A 197 11.34 37.77 24.72
CA ALA A 197 12.36 36.80 24.34
C ALA A 197 12.16 36.19 22.95
N PHE A 198 10.97 36.35 22.36
CA PHE A 198 10.58 35.72 21.10
C PHE A 198 9.91 36.78 20.21
N ALA A 199 10.72 37.57 19.51
CA ALA A 199 10.24 38.66 18.67
C ALA A 199 9.11 38.20 17.72
N ASP A 200 8.08 39.07 17.58
CA ASP A 200 6.96 38.82 16.66
C ASP A 200 7.34 38.97 15.20
N ASP A 201 8.43 39.65 14.88
CA ASP A 201 8.98 39.72 13.53
C ASP A 201 10.51 39.70 13.65
N PRO A 202 11.19 38.57 13.40
CA PRO A 202 12.64 38.61 13.29
C PRO A 202 13.01 39.52 12.11
N ASP A 203 14.13 40.24 12.23
CA ASP A 203 14.61 41.12 11.15
C ASP A 203 14.70 40.34 9.83
N PRO A 204 14.28 40.93 8.70
CA PRO A 204 14.35 40.28 7.41
C PRO A 204 15.82 39.97 7.07
N SER A 205 16.12 38.68 6.99
CA SER A 205 17.45 38.18 6.60
C SER A 205 17.55 38.22 5.07
N PRO A 206 18.57 38.87 4.48
CA PRO A 206 18.73 38.92 3.02
C PRO A 206 18.84 37.53 2.38
N GLU A 207 19.29 36.53 3.14
CA GLU A 207 19.39 35.12 2.74
C GLU A 207 18.03 34.51 2.39
N PHE A 208 16.93 35.03 2.93
CA PHE A 208 15.60 34.50 2.64
C PHE A 208 15.14 34.76 1.19
N ASP A 209 15.71 35.77 0.54
CA ASP A 209 15.38 36.13 -0.84
C ASP A 209 16.55 35.95 -1.83
N ASP A 210 17.72 35.49 -1.37
CA ASP A 210 18.91 35.32 -2.20
C ASP A 210 18.82 34.07 -3.10
N PRO A 211 18.59 34.22 -4.42
CA PRO A 211 18.41 33.07 -5.32
C PRO A 211 19.69 32.24 -5.55
N SER A 212 20.84 32.63 -4.98
CA SER A 212 22.09 31.88 -5.01
C SER A 212 22.19 30.78 -3.94
N LEU A 213 21.25 30.77 -2.97
CA LEU A 213 21.15 29.79 -1.90
C LEU A 213 20.19 28.65 -2.26
N TYR A 214 20.16 27.62 -1.41
CA TYR A 214 19.33 26.43 -1.58
C TYR A 214 18.06 26.56 -0.74
N HIS A 215 16.96 26.94 -1.39
CA HIS A 215 15.66 27.16 -0.76
C HIS A 215 14.77 25.92 -0.73
N TYR A 216 14.27 25.60 0.46
CA TYR A 216 13.33 24.52 0.70
C TYR A 216 12.01 25.08 1.18
N ALA A 217 10.90 24.58 0.66
CA ALA A 217 9.56 24.90 1.17
C ALA A 217 9.03 23.72 1.99
N VAL A 218 8.53 23.99 3.20
CA VAL A 218 7.94 23.00 4.10
C VAL A 218 6.60 23.54 4.60
N PHE A 219 5.52 22.81 4.33
CA PHE A 219 4.17 23.18 4.76
C PHE A 219 3.72 22.24 5.86
N SER A 220 3.58 22.72 7.10
CA SER A 220 3.18 21.87 8.22
C SER A 220 2.83 22.66 9.48
N ASP A 221 1.94 22.09 10.28
CA ASP A 221 1.61 22.53 11.64
C ASP A 221 2.32 21.68 12.72
N ASN A 222 3.12 20.71 12.30
CA ASN A 222 3.81 19.77 13.18
C ASN A 222 5.24 20.23 13.46
N VAL A 223 5.40 21.03 14.52
CA VAL A 223 6.70 21.57 14.96
C VAL A 223 7.77 20.48 15.08
N LEU A 224 7.43 19.33 15.65
CA LEU A 224 8.38 18.25 15.86
C LEU A 224 8.82 17.61 14.54
N ALA A 225 7.89 17.35 13.62
CA ALA A 225 8.20 16.78 12.32
C ALA A 225 9.11 17.69 11.49
N VAL A 226 8.78 18.98 11.39
CA VAL A 226 9.61 19.97 10.70
C VAL A 226 10.99 20.08 11.34
N SER A 227 11.09 20.04 12.67
CA SER A 227 12.39 20.07 13.35
C SER A 227 13.32 18.93 12.91
N VAL A 228 12.76 17.74 12.65
CA VAL A 228 13.51 16.58 12.16
C VAL A 228 13.93 16.77 10.71
N VAL A 229 13.06 17.33 9.85
CA VAL A 229 13.44 17.67 8.47
C VAL A 229 14.64 18.61 8.47
N VAL A 230 14.55 19.73 9.20
CA VAL A 230 15.63 20.72 9.29
C VAL A 230 16.89 20.12 9.90
N ALA A 231 16.80 19.41 11.03
CA ALA A 231 17.96 18.83 11.70
C ALA A 231 18.65 17.74 10.87
N SER A 232 17.87 16.91 10.18
CA SER A 232 18.42 15.87 9.30
C SER A 232 19.11 16.47 8.09
N ALA A 233 18.53 17.51 7.48
CA ALA A 233 19.11 18.21 6.35
C ALA A 233 20.39 18.97 6.73
N ALA A 234 20.35 19.72 7.85
CA ALA A 234 21.50 20.46 8.35
C ALA A 234 22.70 19.56 8.65
N ARG A 235 22.47 18.37 9.23
CA ARG A 235 23.52 17.39 9.51
C ARG A 235 24.08 16.72 8.25
N ALA A 236 23.29 16.65 7.18
CA ALA A 236 23.68 16.00 5.93
C ALA A 236 24.34 16.97 4.94
N ALA A 237 24.09 18.27 5.07
CA ALA A 237 24.63 19.32 4.21
C ALA A 237 26.15 19.46 4.34
N ALA A 238 26.85 19.61 3.22
CA ALA A 238 28.29 19.90 3.23
C ALA A 238 28.58 21.35 3.68
N ASP A 239 27.69 22.29 3.32
CA ASP A 239 27.75 23.69 3.73
C ASP A 239 26.37 24.15 4.21
N PRO A 240 26.04 23.95 5.50
CA PRO A 240 24.70 24.24 6.01
C PRO A 240 24.31 25.72 5.89
N SER A 241 25.26 26.65 5.87
CA SER A 241 25.00 28.09 5.73
C SER A 241 24.32 28.47 4.41
N ARG A 242 24.38 27.59 3.41
CA ARG A 242 23.73 27.82 2.11
C ARG A 242 22.30 27.30 2.02
N HIS A 243 21.76 26.72 3.08
CA HIS A 243 20.43 26.11 3.09
C HIS A 243 19.43 27.00 3.81
N VAL A 244 18.30 27.27 3.15
CA VAL A 244 17.23 28.14 3.63
C VAL A 244 15.92 27.36 3.64
N PHE A 245 15.30 27.21 4.81
CA PHE A 245 14.02 26.52 4.96
C PHE A 245 12.90 27.52 5.20
N HIS A 246 11.98 27.63 4.25
CA HIS A 246 10.73 28.36 4.40
C HIS A 246 9.67 27.43 4.97
N VAL A 247 9.43 27.54 6.27
CA VAL A 247 8.39 26.80 6.98
C VAL A 247 7.14 27.66 7.00
N VAL A 248 6.07 27.18 6.37
CA VAL A 248 4.78 27.87 6.36
C VAL A 248 3.74 27.04 7.09
N THR A 249 3.07 27.68 8.05
CA THR A 249 2.15 27.04 9.01
C THR A 249 0.86 27.85 9.15
N ALA A 250 -0.14 27.29 9.85
CA ALA A 250 -1.31 28.06 10.22
C ALA A 250 -0.97 29.13 11.28
N PRO A 251 -1.66 30.28 11.27
CA PRO A 251 -1.38 31.39 12.20
C PRO A 251 -1.36 30.98 13.67
N MET A 252 -2.19 30.01 14.06
CA MET A 252 -2.25 29.51 15.44
C MET A 252 -1.00 28.74 15.90
N TYR A 253 -0.23 28.16 14.97
CA TYR A 253 1.00 27.41 15.26
C TYR A 253 2.27 28.26 15.10
N LEU A 254 2.18 29.42 14.44
CA LEU A 254 3.30 30.35 14.24
C LEU A 254 4.08 30.65 15.53
N PRO A 255 3.44 30.97 16.68
CA PRO A 255 4.17 31.23 17.92
C PRO A 255 4.98 30.01 18.39
N ALA A 256 4.42 28.80 18.24
CA ALA A 256 5.06 27.58 18.69
C ALA A 256 6.34 27.27 17.90
N PHE A 257 6.30 27.45 16.57
CA PHE A 257 7.47 27.33 15.70
C PHE A 257 8.56 28.34 16.06
N ARG A 258 8.20 29.60 16.29
CA ARG A 258 9.15 30.65 16.68
C ARG A 258 9.85 30.33 18.00
N VAL A 259 9.10 29.88 19.02
CA VAL A 259 9.71 29.46 20.30
C VAL A 259 10.65 28.28 20.11
N TRP A 260 10.24 27.26 19.35
CA TRP A 260 11.06 26.08 19.11
C TRP A 260 12.41 26.44 18.49
N PHE A 261 12.39 27.13 17.34
CA PHE A 261 13.60 27.48 16.61
C PHE A 261 14.43 28.59 17.28
N ALA A 262 13.85 29.41 18.15
CA ALA A 262 14.60 30.35 18.98
C ALA A 262 15.34 29.65 20.14
N ARG A 263 14.71 28.67 20.80
CA ARG A 263 15.34 27.92 21.91
C ARG A 263 16.36 26.90 21.44
N ARG A 264 16.12 26.30 20.27
CA ARG A 264 16.99 25.31 19.65
C ARG A 264 17.31 25.79 18.23
N PRO A 265 18.19 26.80 18.09
CA PRO A 265 18.59 27.25 16.76
C PRO A 265 19.11 26.06 15.96
N PRO A 266 18.75 25.98 14.67
CA PRO A 266 19.12 24.87 13.82
C PRO A 266 20.62 24.60 13.91
N PRO A 267 21.02 23.32 14.05
CA PRO A 267 22.42 22.98 14.17
C PRO A 267 23.18 23.48 12.93
N LEU A 268 24.41 23.96 13.13
CA LEU A 268 25.40 24.16 12.07
C LEU A 268 25.14 25.33 11.09
N GLY A 269 24.17 26.21 11.36
CA GLY A 269 24.04 27.50 10.66
C GLY A 269 23.11 27.54 9.46
N VAL A 270 22.17 26.59 9.32
CA VAL A 270 21.08 26.72 8.32
C VAL A 270 20.14 27.87 8.68
N HIS A 271 19.54 28.48 7.65
CA HIS A 271 18.56 29.55 7.81
C HIS A 271 17.14 28.97 7.84
N VAL A 272 16.32 29.40 8.79
CA VAL A 272 14.92 28.96 8.91
C VAL A 272 14.00 30.18 8.98
N HIS A 273 13.17 30.32 7.95
CA HIS A 273 12.17 31.37 7.82
C HIS A 273 10.80 30.80 8.20
N ILE A 274 10.23 31.27 9.31
CA ILE A 274 8.90 30.84 9.78
C ILE A 274 7.85 31.86 9.36
N LEU A 275 6.89 31.42 8.54
CA LEU A 275 5.81 32.23 7.98
C LEU A 275 4.44 31.64 8.31
N ALA A 276 3.42 32.50 8.44
CA ALA A 276 2.04 32.05 8.45
C ALA A 276 1.45 32.19 7.05
N TYR A 277 0.54 31.29 6.66
CA TYR A 277 -0.12 31.44 5.36
C TYR A 277 -0.95 32.74 5.26
N SER A 278 -1.34 33.33 6.40
CA SER A 278 -2.05 34.62 6.46
C SER A 278 -1.19 35.80 6.04
N ASP A 279 0.13 35.65 6.01
CA ASP A 279 1.07 36.71 5.63
C ASP A 279 1.03 36.97 4.11
N PHE A 280 0.49 36.01 3.35
CA PHE A 280 0.34 36.11 1.90
C PHE A 280 -1.03 36.69 1.52
N SER A 281 -1.07 38.01 1.32
CA SER A 281 -2.31 38.74 0.97
C SER A 281 -3.02 38.24 -0.30
N PHE A 282 -2.31 37.59 -1.22
CA PHE A 282 -2.91 37.01 -2.42
C PHE A 282 -3.74 35.75 -2.14
N LEU A 283 -3.50 35.05 -1.01
CA LEU A 283 -4.26 33.86 -0.59
C LEU A 283 -5.60 34.27 0.04
N ASN A 284 -6.56 34.66 -0.79
CA ASN A 284 -7.91 35.02 -0.37
C ASN A 284 -8.96 34.36 -1.30
N ALA A 285 -10.23 34.34 -0.88
CA ALA A 285 -11.32 33.69 -1.63
C ALA A 285 -11.59 34.28 -3.02
N THR A 286 -11.14 35.52 -3.29
CA THR A 286 -11.24 36.12 -4.62
C THR A 286 -10.27 35.44 -5.57
N ASN A 287 -9.03 35.25 -5.14
CA ASN A 287 -7.92 34.81 -5.96
C ASN A 287 -7.64 33.29 -5.91
N SER A 288 -8.21 32.57 -4.94
CA SER A 288 -7.96 31.15 -4.72
C SER A 288 -9.27 30.36 -4.64
N PRO A 289 -9.53 29.42 -5.56
CA PRO A 289 -10.71 28.55 -5.48
C PRO A 289 -10.66 27.65 -4.24
N VAL A 290 -9.46 27.28 -3.77
CA VAL A 290 -9.30 26.47 -2.54
C VAL A 290 -9.80 27.24 -1.32
N VAL A 291 -9.34 28.48 -1.13
CA VAL A 291 -9.76 29.33 0.00
C VAL A 291 -11.27 29.57 -0.08
N ARG A 292 -11.79 29.85 -1.27
CA ARG A 292 -13.22 30.04 -1.52
C ARG A 292 -14.05 28.80 -1.11
N GLN A 293 -13.58 27.60 -1.44
CA GLN A 293 -14.27 26.34 -1.09
C GLN A 293 -14.23 26.06 0.42
N ILE A 294 -13.10 26.34 1.09
CA ILE A 294 -12.95 26.19 2.55
C ILE A 294 -13.87 27.18 3.28
N GLU A 295 -13.82 28.47 2.92
CA GLU A 295 -14.65 29.51 3.55
C GLU A 295 -16.14 29.29 3.34
N ALA A 296 -16.53 28.72 2.19
CA ALA A 296 -17.91 28.33 1.92
C ALA A 296 -18.37 27.07 2.69
N GLY A 297 -17.49 26.44 3.47
CA GLY A 297 -17.77 25.18 4.18
C GLY A 297 -18.02 24.00 3.25
N LYS A 298 -17.56 24.08 2.00
CA LYS A 298 -17.77 23.05 0.97
C LYS A 298 -16.68 21.97 0.98
N SER A 299 -15.58 22.20 1.68
CA SER A 299 -14.42 21.31 1.67
C SER A 299 -13.69 21.31 3.00
N ASP A 300 -13.45 20.12 3.56
CA ASP A 300 -12.64 19.89 4.77
C ASP A 300 -11.14 19.75 4.45
N VAL A 301 -10.70 20.27 3.30
CA VAL A 301 -9.29 20.19 2.89
C VAL A 301 -8.41 21.11 3.74
N ALA A 302 -7.24 20.62 4.14
CA ALA A 302 -6.25 21.43 4.81
C ALA A 302 -5.64 22.42 3.81
N LEU A 303 -5.85 23.73 4.01
CA LEU A 303 -5.28 24.79 3.15
C LEU A 303 -3.76 24.62 2.97
N LEU A 304 -3.06 24.20 4.04
CA LEU A 304 -1.62 23.91 4.04
C LEU A 304 -1.20 22.95 2.93
N ASP A 305 -1.99 21.91 2.67
CA ASP A 305 -1.66 20.94 1.62
C ASP A 305 -1.66 21.59 0.24
N TYR A 306 -2.53 22.59 0.03
CA TYR A 306 -2.66 23.26 -1.27
C TYR A 306 -1.74 24.47 -1.45
N LEU A 307 -1.04 24.92 -0.40
CA LEU A 307 -0.04 26.00 -0.52
C LEU A 307 1.06 25.69 -1.52
N ARG A 308 1.34 24.39 -1.74
CA ARG A 308 2.31 23.93 -2.74
C ARG A 308 2.03 24.43 -4.16
N PHE A 309 0.79 24.80 -4.48
CA PHE A 309 0.43 25.33 -5.79
C PHE A 309 0.67 26.84 -5.94
N TYR A 310 1.11 27.52 -4.88
CA TYR A 310 1.36 28.96 -4.84
C TYR A 310 2.83 29.30 -4.62
N LEU A 311 3.74 28.32 -4.74
CA LEU A 311 5.18 28.53 -4.56
C LEU A 311 5.75 29.72 -5.37
N PRO A 312 5.37 29.95 -6.64
CA PRO A 312 5.90 31.09 -7.38
C PRO A 312 5.43 32.46 -6.85
N ASP A 313 4.23 32.52 -6.29
CA ASP A 313 3.60 33.71 -5.71
C ASP A 313 4.14 34.00 -4.31
N MET A 314 4.40 32.95 -3.53
CA MET A 314 5.00 33.03 -2.20
C MET A 314 6.47 33.46 -2.27
N PHE A 315 7.21 33.01 -3.29
CA PHE A 315 8.64 33.24 -3.42
C PHE A 315 9.01 33.84 -4.78
N PRO A 316 8.60 35.11 -5.05
CA PRO A 316 8.75 35.75 -6.35
C PRO A 316 10.21 35.93 -6.79
N ALA A 317 11.14 36.14 -5.84
CA ALA A 317 12.57 36.33 -6.11
C ALA A 317 13.26 35.03 -6.55
N LEU A 318 12.70 33.87 -6.19
CA LEU A 318 13.34 32.59 -6.40
C LEU A 318 13.10 32.02 -7.79
N ARG A 319 14.13 31.34 -8.31
CA ARG A 319 14.08 30.60 -9.59
C ARG A 319 13.77 29.13 -9.40
N ARG A 320 14.23 28.56 -8.28
CA ARG A 320 14.11 27.13 -7.99
C ARG A 320 13.90 26.94 -6.50
N VAL A 321 13.02 26.01 -6.15
CA VAL A 321 12.73 25.63 -4.76
C VAL A 321 12.56 24.12 -4.69
N VAL A 322 13.00 23.51 -3.59
CA VAL A 322 12.71 22.11 -3.31
C VAL A 322 11.60 22.00 -2.28
N LEU A 323 10.49 21.37 -2.65
CA LEU A 323 9.42 21.06 -1.71
C LEU A 323 9.81 19.82 -0.90
N LEU A 324 9.74 19.92 0.42
CA LEU A 324 9.90 18.81 1.37
C LEU A 324 8.63 18.66 2.21
N GLU A 325 8.12 17.43 2.33
CA GLU A 325 7.05 17.13 3.30
C GLU A 325 7.64 16.94 4.71
N ASP A 326 6.82 17.09 5.75
CA ASP A 326 7.27 17.11 7.15
C ASP A 326 7.64 15.71 7.68
N ASP A 327 7.27 14.66 6.96
CA ASP A 327 7.52 13.26 7.25
C ASP A 327 8.67 12.67 6.44
N VAL A 328 9.58 13.52 5.97
CA VAL A 328 10.83 13.09 5.34
C VAL A 328 12.02 13.15 6.30
N VAL A 329 13.04 12.35 6.00
CA VAL A 329 14.33 12.40 6.68
C VAL A 329 15.43 12.49 5.62
N VAL A 330 16.27 13.51 5.74
CA VAL A 330 17.41 13.74 4.85
C VAL A 330 18.62 12.95 5.33
N GLN A 331 19.27 12.23 4.42
CA GLN A 331 20.44 11.40 4.68
C GLN A 331 21.69 11.84 3.92
N LYS A 332 21.53 12.65 2.86
CA LYS A 332 22.62 13.16 2.02
C LYS A 332 22.40 14.63 1.70
N ASP A 333 23.48 15.31 1.34
CA ASP A 333 23.42 16.69 0.88
C ASP A 333 22.48 16.84 -0.33
N LEU A 334 21.55 17.78 -0.22
CA LEU A 334 20.53 18.09 -1.22
C LEU A 334 20.95 19.18 -2.20
N ALA A 335 22.08 19.85 -1.98
CA ALA A 335 22.59 20.90 -2.88
C ALA A 335 22.66 20.45 -4.34
N ALA A 336 22.98 19.17 -4.57
CA ALA A 336 23.05 18.59 -5.92
C ALA A 336 21.69 18.57 -6.66
N LEU A 337 20.54 18.71 -5.98
CA LEU A 337 19.24 18.87 -6.63
C LEU A 337 19.16 20.17 -7.47
N TRP A 338 19.89 21.23 -7.09
CA TRP A 338 19.93 22.47 -7.88
C TRP A 338 20.68 22.32 -9.20
N GLN A 339 21.49 21.27 -9.36
CA GLN A 339 22.23 20.97 -10.59
C GLN A 339 21.50 19.99 -11.51
N VAL A 340 20.35 19.46 -11.08
CA VAL A 340 19.55 18.56 -11.92
C VAL A 340 18.96 19.35 -13.08
N ASP A 341 19.16 18.82 -14.29
CA ASP A 341 18.48 19.30 -15.49
C ASP A 341 17.05 18.78 -15.53
N LEU A 342 16.09 19.70 -15.59
CA LEU A 342 14.66 19.39 -15.67
C LEU A 342 14.17 19.33 -17.11
N ASP A 343 15.03 19.45 -18.12
CA ASP A 343 14.66 19.49 -19.55
C ASP A 343 13.62 20.59 -19.85
N GLY A 344 13.74 21.74 -19.19
CA GLY A 344 12.77 22.86 -19.28
C GLY A 344 11.41 22.61 -18.62
N LYS A 345 11.23 21.47 -17.94
CA LYS A 345 10.01 21.08 -17.20
C LYS A 345 9.93 21.81 -15.85
N VAL A 346 8.70 21.90 -15.34
CA VAL A 346 8.39 22.64 -14.11
C VAL A 346 8.77 21.84 -12.86
N ASN A 347 8.53 20.53 -12.85
CA ASN A 347 8.65 19.69 -11.66
C ASN A 347 9.65 18.54 -11.90
N GLY A 348 10.60 18.33 -11.01
CA GLY A 348 11.39 17.12 -10.89
C GLY A 348 10.85 16.27 -9.74
N ALA A 349 10.39 15.05 -10.02
CA ALA A 349 9.82 14.15 -9.01
C ALA A 349 10.16 12.68 -9.26
N VAL A 350 10.21 11.87 -8.20
CA VAL A 350 10.40 10.42 -8.36
C VAL A 350 9.07 9.75 -8.75
N GLU A 351 9.16 8.93 -9.78
CA GLU A 351 8.06 8.10 -10.27
C GLU A 351 7.75 6.92 -9.34
N MET A 352 6.47 6.72 -9.05
CA MET A 352 5.99 5.68 -8.13
C MET A 352 5.59 4.37 -8.83
N CYS A 353 5.49 4.34 -10.15
CA CYS A 353 4.92 3.17 -10.83
C CYS A 353 5.82 1.94 -10.70
N PHE A 354 5.15 0.80 -10.54
CA PHE A 354 5.75 -0.53 -10.59
C PHE A 354 4.80 -1.45 -11.36
N GLY A 355 5.24 -1.95 -12.52
CA GLY A 355 4.37 -2.71 -13.42
C GLY A 355 3.09 -1.95 -13.79
N GLY A 356 1.92 -2.53 -13.51
CA GLY A 356 0.62 -1.90 -13.74
C GLY A 356 0.11 -0.96 -12.62
N PHE A 357 0.85 -0.81 -11.52
CA PHE A 357 0.40 -0.08 -10.33
C PHE A 357 0.86 1.39 -10.34
N ARG A 358 0.13 2.24 -9.60
CA ARG A 358 0.41 3.69 -9.43
C ARG A 358 0.59 4.42 -10.77
N ARG A 359 -0.35 4.17 -11.68
CA ARG A 359 -0.52 4.89 -12.95
C ARG A 359 -1.72 5.82 -12.86
N TYR A 360 -1.83 6.78 -13.77
CA TYR A 360 -2.89 7.79 -13.76
C TYR A 360 -4.30 7.20 -13.67
N ARG A 361 -4.55 6.03 -14.30
CA ARG A 361 -5.83 5.29 -14.18
C ARG A 361 -6.30 4.96 -12.77
N LYS A 362 -5.41 5.00 -11.78
CA LYS A 362 -5.72 4.76 -10.36
C LYS A 362 -6.24 6.03 -9.67
N TYR A 363 -5.84 7.20 -10.16
CA TYR A 363 -6.03 8.48 -9.48
C TYR A 363 -7.11 9.33 -10.15
N LEU A 364 -7.25 9.23 -11.48
CA LEU A 364 -8.21 9.99 -12.25
C LEU A 364 -9.39 9.14 -12.72
N ASN A 365 -10.54 9.79 -12.85
CA ASN A 365 -11.74 9.18 -13.38
C ASN A 365 -11.78 9.23 -14.92
N PHE A 366 -11.28 8.18 -15.57
CA PHE A 366 -11.25 8.07 -17.03
C PHE A 366 -12.61 7.82 -17.70
N THR A 367 -13.72 7.78 -16.93
CA THR A 367 -15.06 7.83 -17.54
C THR A 367 -15.45 9.24 -17.96
N GLN A 368 -14.77 10.27 -17.43
CA GLN A 368 -15.03 11.66 -17.75
C GLN A 368 -14.32 12.05 -19.05
N PRO A 369 -15.01 12.62 -20.05
CA PRO A 369 -14.43 12.95 -21.35
C PRO A 369 -13.20 13.85 -21.24
N ILE A 370 -13.26 14.88 -20.38
CA ILE A 370 -12.13 15.81 -20.18
C ILE A 370 -10.87 15.11 -19.68
N VAL A 371 -11.03 14.06 -18.86
CA VAL A 371 -9.89 13.28 -18.36
C VAL A 371 -9.35 12.38 -19.47
N GLN A 372 -10.23 11.73 -20.22
CA GLN A 372 -9.86 10.83 -21.32
C GLN A 372 -9.12 11.57 -22.44
N ASP A 373 -9.53 12.80 -22.75
CA ASP A 373 -8.97 13.59 -23.85
C ASP A 373 -7.59 14.18 -23.50
N ARG A 374 -7.34 14.50 -22.23
CA ARG A 374 -6.13 15.21 -21.79
C ARG A 374 -5.05 14.32 -21.18
N PHE A 375 -5.41 13.19 -20.59
CA PHE A 375 -4.48 12.36 -19.83
C PHE A 375 -4.35 10.95 -20.41
N ASN A 376 -3.15 10.37 -20.29
CA ASN A 376 -2.93 8.97 -20.63
C ASN A 376 -3.14 8.08 -19.38
N PRO A 377 -4.09 7.11 -19.38
CA PRO A 377 -4.32 6.23 -18.24
C PRO A 377 -3.11 5.36 -17.88
N GLY A 378 -2.23 5.12 -18.85
CA GLY A 378 -0.98 4.40 -18.72
C GLY A 378 0.18 5.26 -18.21
N ALA A 379 0.06 6.59 -18.08
CA ALA A 379 1.15 7.42 -17.57
C ALA A 379 1.53 7.04 -16.13
N CYS A 380 2.82 7.13 -15.83
CA CYS A 380 3.34 6.85 -14.50
C CYS A 380 3.04 8.00 -13.55
N ALA A 381 2.46 7.72 -12.38
CA ALA A 381 2.30 8.76 -11.36
C ALA A 381 3.63 8.97 -10.63
N TRP A 382 3.90 10.22 -10.24
CA TRP A 382 5.03 10.63 -9.42
C TRP A 382 4.54 11.06 -8.04
N ALA A 383 5.44 11.15 -7.06
CA ALA A 383 5.08 11.47 -5.69
C ALA A 383 5.40 12.90 -5.26
N TYR A 384 4.61 13.39 -4.31
CA TYR A 384 5.02 14.49 -3.44
C TYR A 384 5.92 13.98 -2.31
N GLY A 385 6.67 14.89 -1.70
CA GLY A 385 7.57 14.63 -0.58
C GLY A 385 8.99 15.13 -0.85
N VAL A 386 9.43 15.07 -2.10
CA VAL A 386 10.68 15.64 -2.59
C VAL A 386 10.47 16.06 -4.03
N ASN A 387 10.20 17.33 -4.26
CA ASN A 387 9.96 17.86 -5.60
C ASN A 387 10.86 19.05 -5.87
N VAL A 388 11.55 19.04 -7.00
CA VAL A 388 12.37 20.18 -7.46
C VAL A 388 11.50 21.01 -8.40
N PHE A 389 11.13 22.22 -8.00
CA PHE A 389 10.32 23.09 -8.83
C PHE A 389 11.14 24.20 -9.45
N ASP A 390 11.07 24.33 -10.77
CA ASP A 390 11.53 25.50 -11.50
C ASP A 390 10.41 26.54 -11.55
N LEU A 391 10.55 27.58 -10.74
CA LEU A 391 9.54 28.63 -10.57
C LEU A 391 9.49 29.57 -11.78
N GLN A 392 10.54 29.64 -12.60
CA GLN A 392 10.47 30.41 -13.85
C GLN A 392 9.65 29.65 -14.91
N ALA A 393 9.90 28.35 -15.05
CA ALA A 393 9.10 27.48 -15.91
C ALA A 393 7.64 27.44 -15.45
N TRP A 394 7.40 27.38 -14.14
CA TRP A 394 6.05 27.41 -13.57
C TRP A 394 5.28 28.67 -13.98
N ARG A 395 5.88 29.85 -13.81
CA ARG A 395 5.26 31.14 -14.18
C ARG A 395 5.01 31.23 -15.68
N ARG A 396 5.97 30.79 -16.49
CA ARG A 396 5.86 30.78 -17.96
C ARG A 396 4.70 29.90 -18.44
N ASP A 397 4.52 28.73 -17.82
CA ASP A 397 3.54 27.73 -18.23
C ASP A 397 2.18 27.91 -17.52
N GLY A 398 2.02 28.90 -16.64
CA GLY A 398 0.76 29.24 -15.97
C GLY A 398 0.19 28.10 -15.12
N CYS A 399 1.06 27.35 -14.41
CA CYS A 399 0.60 26.14 -13.71
C CYS A 399 -0.32 26.45 -12.51
N THR A 400 -0.21 27.61 -11.87
CA THR A 400 -1.11 28.00 -10.77
C THR A 400 -2.53 28.23 -11.30
N GLU A 401 -2.66 28.91 -12.44
CA GLU A 401 -3.93 29.16 -13.11
C GLU A 401 -4.56 27.86 -13.64
N LEU A 402 -3.73 26.96 -14.18
CA LEU A 402 -4.20 25.65 -14.61
C LEU A 402 -4.70 24.80 -13.43
N PHE A 403 -4.00 24.86 -12.30
CA PHE A 403 -4.46 24.23 -11.06
C PHE A 403 -5.82 24.80 -10.63
N HIS A 404 -6.02 26.12 -10.66
CA HIS A 404 -7.30 26.75 -10.34
C HIS A 404 -8.43 26.26 -11.24
N GLN A 405 -8.20 26.19 -12.56
CA GLN A 405 -9.17 25.67 -13.51
C GLN A 405 -9.58 24.24 -13.17
N TYR A 406 -8.62 23.36 -12.85
CA TYR A 406 -8.95 21.99 -12.47
C TYR A 406 -9.74 21.92 -11.15
N MET A 407 -9.40 22.74 -10.15
CA MET A 407 -10.15 22.79 -8.88
C MET A 407 -11.60 23.22 -9.09
N GLU A 408 -11.85 24.17 -10.01
CA GLU A 408 -13.21 24.59 -10.36
C GLU A 408 -13.96 23.49 -11.14
N MET A 409 -13.27 22.78 -12.05
CA MET A 409 -13.87 21.68 -12.81
C MET A 409 -14.18 20.43 -11.96
N ASN A 410 -13.54 20.28 -10.81
CA ASN A 410 -13.74 19.14 -9.89
C ASN A 410 -14.51 19.54 -8.62
N GLU A 411 -15.32 20.60 -8.67
CA GLU A 411 -16.15 21.02 -7.52
C GLU A 411 -17.11 19.92 -7.05
N ASP A 412 -17.56 19.04 -7.94
CA ASP A 412 -18.41 17.89 -7.65
C ASP A 412 -17.63 16.61 -7.29
N GLY A 413 -16.30 16.64 -7.39
CA GLY A 413 -15.43 15.48 -7.17
C GLY A 413 -15.49 14.40 -8.24
N GLU A 414 -16.04 14.69 -9.43
CA GLU A 414 -16.23 13.67 -10.47
C GLU A 414 -14.96 13.34 -11.26
N LEU A 415 -14.00 14.27 -11.36
CA LEU A 415 -12.74 14.07 -12.09
C LEU A 415 -11.73 13.28 -11.26
N TRP A 416 -11.67 13.54 -9.96
CA TRP A 416 -10.87 12.79 -8.99
C TRP A 416 -11.36 12.96 -7.54
N ASP A 417 -10.85 12.11 -6.65
CA ASP A 417 -11.12 12.20 -5.20
C ASP A 417 -10.63 13.54 -4.63
N PRO A 418 -11.53 14.46 -4.22
CA PRO A 418 -11.17 15.82 -3.80
C PRO A 418 -10.31 15.86 -2.53
N THR A 419 -10.19 14.74 -1.80
CA THR A 419 -9.30 14.61 -0.65
C THR A 419 -7.83 14.40 -1.04
N SER A 420 -7.53 14.21 -2.34
CA SER A 420 -6.20 13.86 -2.82
C SER A 420 -5.48 15.03 -3.51
N VAL A 421 -4.66 15.76 -2.74
CA VAL A 421 -3.77 16.81 -3.26
C VAL A 421 -2.80 16.29 -4.34
N LEU A 422 -2.36 15.03 -4.20
CA LEU A 422 -1.52 14.36 -5.19
C LEU A 422 -2.16 14.39 -6.57
N THR A 423 -3.46 14.16 -6.65
CA THR A 423 -4.15 14.02 -7.94
C THR A 423 -4.27 15.37 -8.65
N ALA A 424 -4.55 16.44 -7.92
CA ALA A 424 -4.46 17.81 -8.44
C ALA A 424 -3.05 18.11 -8.98
N GLY A 425 -2.00 17.66 -8.29
CA GLY A 425 -0.62 17.76 -8.75
C GLY A 425 -0.37 17.02 -10.06
N LEU A 426 -0.76 15.74 -10.12
CA LEU A 426 -0.62 14.91 -11.32
C LEU A 426 -1.30 15.56 -12.54
N MET A 427 -2.48 16.16 -12.36
CA MET A 427 -3.18 16.84 -13.45
C MET A 427 -2.49 18.14 -13.86
N THR A 428 -2.13 18.96 -12.88
CA THR A 428 -1.53 20.30 -13.10
C THR A 428 -0.18 20.19 -13.82
N PHE A 429 0.66 19.22 -13.43
CA PHE A 429 2.00 19.05 -14.00
C PHE A 429 2.07 17.94 -15.06
N TYR A 430 0.93 17.53 -15.62
CA TYR A 430 0.94 16.51 -16.66
C TYR A 430 1.73 16.97 -17.89
N GLY A 431 2.73 16.18 -18.29
CA GLY A 431 3.66 16.56 -19.35
C GLY A 431 4.73 17.59 -18.93
N ASN A 432 4.65 18.13 -17.72
CA ASN A 432 5.55 19.12 -17.13
C ASN A 432 6.34 18.59 -15.92
N THR A 433 6.42 17.26 -15.77
CA THR A 433 7.26 16.59 -14.77
C THR A 433 8.40 15.80 -15.41
N LYS A 434 9.63 16.02 -14.95
CA LYS A 434 10.82 15.22 -15.21
C LYS A 434 10.96 14.12 -14.13
N PRO A 435 11.04 12.83 -14.52
CA PRO A 435 11.35 11.76 -13.57
C PRO A 435 12.76 11.92 -12.99
N LEU A 436 12.87 11.86 -11.67
CA LEU A 436 14.14 11.81 -10.94
C LEU A 436 14.56 10.37 -10.65
N ASP A 437 15.86 10.17 -10.42
CA ASP A 437 16.38 8.89 -9.97
C ASP A 437 15.77 8.49 -8.62
N LYS A 438 15.42 7.21 -8.47
CA LYS A 438 14.79 6.68 -7.25
C LYS A 438 15.66 6.81 -6.01
N SER A 439 16.98 6.97 -6.16
CA SER A 439 17.88 7.24 -5.03
C SER A 439 17.63 8.60 -4.39
N TRP A 440 16.99 9.55 -5.06
CA TRP A 440 16.67 10.84 -4.45
C TRP A 440 15.59 10.70 -3.37
N HIS A 441 14.61 9.82 -3.58
CA HIS A 441 13.41 9.78 -2.76
C HIS A 441 12.89 8.34 -2.62
N VAL A 442 13.20 7.71 -1.49
CA VAL A 442 12.70 6.38 -1.15
C VAL A 442 11.46 6.51 -0.27
N MET A 443 10.33 6.07 -0.83
CA MET A 443 9.01 6.14 -0.22
C MET A 443 8.53 4.81 0.35
N GLY A 444 7.49 4.91 1.17
CA GLY A 444 6.64 3.86 1.67
C GLY A 444 6.89 3.52 3.13
N LEU A 445 7.74 4.27 3.85
CA LEU A 445 8.09 3.93 5.22
C LEU A 445 6.88 4.07 6.16
N GLY A 446 5.82 4.77 5.74
CA GLY A 446 4.55 4.90 6.47
C GLY A 446 3.48 3.87 6.11
N PHE A 447 3.77 2.84 5.29
CA PHE A 447 2.82 1.72 5.05
C PHE A 447 3.42 0.41 4.54
N ASN A 448 4.66 0.41 4.04
CA ASN A 448 5.30 -0.75 3.39
C ASN A 448 6.40 -1.33 4.29
N PRO A 449 6.17 -2.47 4.97
CA PRO A 449 7.17 -3.07 5.86
C PRO A 449 8.30 -3.82 5.11
N SER A 450 8.34 -3.76 3.78
CA SER A 450 9.26 -4.57 2.96
C SER A 450 10.21 -3.73 2.10
N ILE A 451 10.46 -2.48 2.49
CA ILE A 451 11.46 -1.65 1.81
C ILE A 451 12.85 -2.21 2.08
N SER A 452 13.63 -2.39 1.02
CA SER A 452 15.00 -2.92 1.11
C SER A 452 15.88 -2.03 1.99
N PRO A 453 16.65 -2.61 2.94
CA PRO A 453 17.64 -1.87 3.71
C PRO A 453 18.70 -1.18 2.83
N GLU A 454 19.03 -1.76 1.67
CA GLU A 454 19.97 -1.14 0.72
C GLU A 454 19.39 0.11 0.08
N ALA A 455 18.11 0.05 -0.34
CA ALA A 455 17.42 1.22 -0.88
C ALA A 455 17.42 2.36 0.16
N ILE A 456 17.07 2.05 1.41
CA ILE A 456 17.09 3.00 2.53
C ILE A 456 18.48 3.62 2.70
N ARG A 457 19.56 2.82 2.77
CA ARG A 457 20.93 3.33 2.95
C ARG A 457 21.42 4.18 1.78
N SER A 458 21.03 3.83 0.56
CA SER A 458 21.45 4.53 -0.66
C SER A 458 20.70 5.84 -0.91
N ALA A 459 19.55 6.04 -0.27
CA ALA A 459 18.66 7.16 -0.53
C ALA A 459 19.21 8.50 -0.01
N ALA A 460 18.99 9.58 -0.75
CA ALA A 460 19.20 10.94 -0.27
C ALA A 460 18.12 11.34 0.74
N LEU A 461 16.86 10.97 0.48
CA LEU A 461 15.75 11.10 1.42
C LEU A 461 14.98 9.79 1.57
N VAL A 462 14.52 9.54 2.80
CA VAL A 462 13.50 8.53 3.09
C VAL A 462 12.21 9.21 3.53
N HIS A 463 11.08 8.71 3.06
CA HIS A 463 9.77 9.33 3.24
C HIS A 463 8.83 8.36 3.96
N PHE A 464 8.24 8.83 5.06
CA PHE A 464 7.23 8.12 5.83
C PHE A 464 5.81 8.37 5.28
N ASP A 465 5.67 8.40 3.95
CA ASP A 465 4.38 8.58 3.29
C ASP A 465 3.41 7.46 3.65
N GLY A 466 2.15 7.85 3.82
CA GLY A 466 1.10 7.01 4.36
C GLY A 466 0.72 7.36 5.80
N ASN A 467 0.02 6.44 6.45
CA ASN A 467 -0.66 6.71 7.71
C ASN A 467 0.17 6.33 8.95
N MET A 468 1.21 5.50 8.80
CA MET A 468 2.03 5.01 9.92
C MET A 468 3.20 5.97 10.17
N LYS A 469 2.89 7.23 10.48
CA LYS A 469 3.88 8.30 10.70
C LYS A 469 4.78 8.00 11.91
N PRO A 470 6.06 8.41 11.90
CA PRO A 470 7.04 8.00 12.91
C PRO A 470 6.78 8.56 14.32
N TRP A 471 6.00 9.64 14.44
CA TRP A 471 5.55 10.23 15.70
C TRP A 471 4.23 9.64 16.24
N LEU A 472 3.68 8.60 15.59
CA LEU A 472 2.47 7.90 16.01
C LEU A 472 2.79 6.52 16.58
N ASP A 473 1.98 6.03 17.52
CA ASP A 473 2.13 4.68 18.08
C ASP A 473 1.93 3.58 17.04
N VAL A 474 1.22 3.88 15.96
CA VAL A 474 1.00 2.97 14.83
C VAL A 474 2.17 2.93 13.83
N ALA A 475 3.29 3.61 14.12
CA ALA A 475 4.48 3.60 13.27
C ALA A 475 5.02 2.19 13.04
N LEU A 476 5.67 1.97 11.91
CA LEU A 476 6.45 0.75 11.69
C LEU A 476 7.74 0.80 12.52
N ASN A 477 7.79 0.04 13.62
CA ASN A 477 8.91 0.02 14.57
C ASN A 477 10.29 -0.13 13.92
N GLN A 478 10.40 -0.95 12.86
CA GLN A 478 11.65 -1.18 12.13
C GLN A 478 12.21 0.07 11.42
N TYR A 479 11.39 1.09 11.15
CA TYR A 479 11.81 2.34 10.50
C TYR A 479 11.89 3.53 11.46
N LYS A 480 11.28 3.42 12.65
CA LYS A 480 11.17 4.52 13.62
C LYS A 480 12.52 5.14 13.97
N ALA A 481 13.56 4.32 14.12
CA ALA A 481 14.93 4.76 14.43
C ALA A 481 15.56 5.70 13.39
N LEU A 482 15.10 5.67 12.14
CA LEU A 482 15.58 6.58 11.09
C LEU A 482 15.16 8.03 11.37
N TRP A 483 14.00 8.21 12.01
CA TRP A 483 13.44 9.51 12.36
C TRP A 483 13.83 9.93 13.79
N THR A 484 13.69 9.04 14.78
CA THR A 484 13.92 9.39 16.20
C THR A 484 15.35 9.82 16.51
N LYS A 485 16.35 9.39 15.74
CA LYS A 485 17.75 9.83 15.90
C LYS A 485 17.99 11.33 15.66
N TYR A 486 17.04 12.03 15.05
CA TYR A 486 17.08 13.47 14.82
C TYR A 486 16.16 14.25 15.75
N VAL A 487 15.39 13.56 16.60
CA VAL A 487 14.54 14.22 17.60
C VAL A 487 15.42 14.74 18.72
N ASP A 488 15.21 16.00 19.10
CA ASP A 488 15.90 16.62 20.23
C ASP A 488 15.29 16.15 21.55
N THR A 489 15.73 14.98 22.04
CA THR A 489 15.24 14.40 23.30
C THR A 489 15.60 15.22 24.54
N GLU A 490 16.48 16.21 24.43
CA GLU A 490 16.83 17.13 25.50
C GLU A 490 15.88 18.34 25.57
N MET A 491 14.95 18.47 24.62
CA MET A 491 13.95 19.53 24.66
C MET A 491 12.95 19.29 25.81
N GLU A 492 12.95 20.20 26.79
CA GLU A 492 12.12 20.10 28.01
C GLU A 492 10.62 19.91 27.72
N PHE A 493 10.11 20.43 26.62
CA PHE A 493 8.70 20.27 26.25
C PHE A 493 8.34 18.84 25.83
N LEU A 494 9.29 18.07 25.29
CA LEU A 494 9.03 16.69 24.87
C LEU A 494 8.87 15.75 26.07
N THR A 495 9.68 15.93 27.11
CA THR A 495 9.57 15.15 28.35
C THR A 495 8.26 15.45 29.08
N LEU A 496 7.80 16.71 29.07
CA LEU A 496 6.52 17.11 29.67
C LEU A 496 5.29 16.60 28.91
N CYS A 497 5.42 16.33 27.61
CA CYS A 497 4.31 15.95 26.75
C CYS A 497 4.22 14.45 26.44
N ASN A 498 4.95 13.61 27.20
CA ASN A 498 4.88 12.14 27.14
C ASN A 498 5.00 11.57 25.72
N PHE A 499 5.96 12.06 24.94
CA PHE A 499 6.25 11.39 23.67
C PHE A 499 6.83 10.00 23.94
N GLY A 500 6.17 8.96 23.43
CA GLY A 500 6.70 7.59 23.43
C GLY A 500 7.77 7.42 22.36
N LEU A 501 8.87 8.18 22.45
CA LEU A 501 9.98 8.16 21.49
C LEU A 501 10.76 6.85 21.53
#